data_AF-A0A937D3R5-F1
#
_entry.id   AF-A0A937D3R5-F1
#
_cell.length_a   1.000
_cell.length_b   1.000
_cell.length_c   1.000
_cell.angle_alpha   90.00
_cell.angle_beta   90.00
_cell.angle_gamma   90.00
#
_symmetry.space_group_name_H-M   'P 1'
#
loop_
_entity.id
_entity.type
_entity.pdbx_description
1 polymer ?
#
loop_
_entity_poly.entity_id
_entity_poly.type
_entity_poly.pdbx_seq_one_letter_code
_entity_poly.pdbx_strand_id
1 'polypeptide(L)' 'MIQTLIIVDDLTGAADCAVSCATAGAATVVLLDAKADPGGATAVSIDVNSRAMTAQRSKRFLP' A
#
# COMPACT_ATOMS: atom_id res chain seq x y z
N MET A 1 -10.26 -12.24 -0.74
CA MET A 1 -10.23 -11.55 0.58
C MET A 1 -8.81 -11.07 0.79
N ILE A 2 -8.64 -9.80 1.17
CA ILE A 2 -7.31 -9.24 1.48
C ILE A 2 -6.84 -9.83 2.81
N GLN A 3 -5.62 -10.35 2.84
CA GLN A 3 -4.98 -10.95 4.01
C GLN A 3 -3.88 -10.05 4.57
N THR A 4 -3.26 -9.22 3.71
CA THR A 4 -2.20 -8.28 4.09
C THR A 4 -2.49 -6.91 3.49
N LEU A 5 -2.51 -5.89 4.34
CA LEU A 5 -2.62 -4.49 3.96
C LEU A 5 -1.36 -3.75 4.42
N ILE A 6 -0.69 -3.09 3.50
CA ILE A 6 0.56 -2.36 3.74
C ILE A 6 0.28 -0.90 3.38
N ILE A 7 0.51 0.02 4.32
CA ILE A 7 0.35 1.46 4.12
C ILE A 7 1.75 2.07 4.13
N VAL A 8 2.14 2.72 3.04
CA VAL A 8 3.50 3.21 2.84
C VAL A 8 3.50 4.69 2.51
N ASP A 9 4.49 5.42 3.02
CA ASP A 9 4.58 6.88 2.90
C ASP A 9 5.04 7.37 1.51
N ASP A 10 5.60 6.47 0.69
CA ASP A 10 5.99 6.73 -0.69
C ASP A 10 5.80 5.52 -1.62
N LEU A 11 5.89 5.81 -2.92
CA LEU A 11 5.74 4.82 -3.98
C LEU A 11 6.85 3.76 -3.99
N THR A 12 8.10 4.14 -3.75
CA THR A 12 9.22 3.19 -3.81
C THR A 12 9.09 2.14 -2.71
N GLY A 13 8.78 2.54 -1.48
CA GLY A 13 8.51 1.59 -0.40
C GLY A 13 7.26 0.74 -0.67
N ALA A 14 6.21 1.33 -1.25
CA ALA A 14 5.01 0.58 -1.63
C ALA A 14 5.33 -0.53 -2.64
N ALA A 15 6.16 -0.24 -3.64
CA ALA A 15 6.60 -1.19 -4.64
C ALA A 15 7.50 -2.29 -4.04
N ASP A 16 8.46 -1.93 -3.19
CA ASP A 16 9.35 -2.91 -2.55
C ASP A 16 8.57 -3.91 -1.68
N CYS A 17 7.63 -3.41 -0.88
CA CYS A 17 6.73 -4.27 -0.09
C CYS A 17 5.90 -5.19 -0.99
N ALA A 18 5.36 -4.67 -2.10
CA ALA A 18 4.58 -5.46 -3.04
C ALA A 18 5.42 -6.55 -3.73
N VAL A 19 6.65 -6.24 -4.14
CA VAL A 19 7.58 -7.21 -4.71
C VAL A 19 7.88 -8.31 -3.70
N SER A 20 8.14 -7.96 -2.44
CA SER A 20 8.37 -8.96 -1.38
C SER A 20 7.19 -9.91 -1.23
N CYS A 21 5.96 -9.40 -1.15
CA CYS A 21 4.75 -10.23 -1.10
C CYS A 21 4.57 -11.11 -2.35
N ALA A 22 4.80 -10.56 -3.54
CA ALA A 22 4.71 -11.30 -4.79
C ALA A 22 5.75 -12.43 -4.85
N THR A 23 6.99 -12.17 -4.40
CA THR A 23 8.04 -13.20 -4.35
C THR A 23 7.75 -14.31 -3.34
N ALA A 24 6.95 -14.02 -2.31
CA ALA A 24 6.42 -15.01 -1.37
C ALA A 24 5.17 -15.76 -1.89
N GLY A 25 4.73 -15.47 -3.12
CA GLY A 25 3.61 -16.14 -3.78
C GLY A 25 2.22 -15.51 -3.54
N ALA A 26 2.15 -14.32 -2.94
CA ALA A 26 0.87 -13.62 -2.76
C ALA A 26 0.43 -12.93 -4.07
N ALA A 27 -0.88 -13.01 -4.37
CA ALA A 27 -1.47 -12.18 -5.41
C ALA A 27 -1.45 -10.73 -4.92
N THR A 28 -0.60 -9.89 -5.51
CA THR A 28 -0.25 -8.58 -4.94
C THR A 28 -0.51 -7.45 -5.92
N VAL A 29 -0.96 -6.31 -5.39
CA VAL A 29 -1.14 -5.07 -6.15
C VAL A 29 -0.61 -3.88 -5.37
N VAL A 30 -0.08 -2.88 -6.09
CA VAL A 30 0.22 -1.54 -5.57
C VAL A 30 -0.93 -0.62 -5.95
N LEU A 31 -1.50 0.08 -4.97
CA LEU A 31 -2.54 1.09 -5.18
C LEU A 31 -2.00 2.49 -4.90
N LEU A 32 -2.29 3.42 -5.81
CA LEU A 32 -2.05 4.87 -5.61
C LEU A 32 -3.29 5.59 -5.06
N ASP A 33 -4.45 4.97 -5.16
CA ASP A 33 -5.70 5.41 -4.56
C ASP A 33 -6.21 4.30 -3.63
N ALA A 34 -6.34 4.60 -2.34
CA ALA A 34 -6.83 3.67 -1.33
C ALA A 34 -8.27 3.18 -1.59
N LYS A 35 -9.02 3.86 -2.47
CA LYS A 35 -10.37 3.48 -2.88
C LYS A 35 -10.43 2.62 -4.14
N ALA A 36 -9.29 2.41 -4.81
CA ALA A 36 -9.24 1.58 -6.00
C ALA A 36 -9.57 0.12 -5.65
N ASP A 37 -10.22 -0.58 -6.59
CA ASP A 37 -10.48 -2.01 -6.45
C ASP A 37 -9.16 -2.79 -6.54
N PRO A 38 -8.79 -3.60 -5.53
CA PRO A 38 -7.59 -4.41 -5.57
C PRO A 38 -7.70 -5.64 -6.49
N GLY A 39 -8.83 -5.85 -7.19
CA GLY A 39 -8.94 -6.85 -8.25
C GLY A 39 -8.77 -8.29 -7.76
N GLY A 40 -9.12 -8.57 -6.51
CA GLY A 40 -8.98 -9.89 -5.90
C GLY A 40 -7.59 -10.20 -5.30
N ALA A 41 -6.66 -9.24 -5.30
CA ALA A 41 -5.37 -9.38 -4.62
C ALA A 41 -5.53 -9.78 -3.15
N THR A 42 -4.63 -10.64 -2.67
CA THR A 42 -4.56 -11.08 -1.27
C THR A 42 -3.58 -10.23 -0.46
N ALA A 43 -2.63 -9.56 -1.10
CA ALA A 43 -1.79 -8.53 -0.51
C ALA A 43 -1.96 -7.20 -1.24
N VAL A 44 -2.16 -6.11 -0.50
CA VAL A 44 -2.37 -4.77 -1.04
C VAL A 44 -1.39 -3.81 -0.40
N SER A 45 -0.56 -3.17 -1.22
CA SER A 45 0.37 -2.13 -0.80
C SER A 45 -0.12 -0.77 -1.30
N ILE A 46 -0.30 0.20 -0.41
CA ILE A 46 -0.88 1.51 -0.72
C ILE A 46 0.16 2.59 -0.50
N ASP A 47 0.47 3.35 -1.55
CA ASP A 47 1.22 4.61 -1.45
C ASP A 47 0.26 5.71 -0.99
N VAL A 48 0.47 6.24 0.21
CA VAL A 48 -0.29 7.40 0.72
C VAL A 48 0.40 8.73 0.45
N ASN A 49 1.55 8.72 -0.22
CA ASN A 49 2.35 9.88 -0.62
C ASN A 49 2.49 10.92 0.51
N SER A 50 2.81 10.43 1.71
CA SER A 50 2.79 11.22 2.94
C SER A 50 4.16 11.58 3.49
N ARG A 51 5.25 11.09 2.89
CA ARG A 51 6.63 11.33 3.37
C ARG A 51 6.97 12.80 3.60
N ALA A 52 6.55 13.67 2.69
CA ALA A 52 6.83 15.11 2.76
C ALA A 52 5.76 15.92 3.53
N MET A 53 4.75 15.25 4.10
CA MET A 53 3.64 15.90 4.79
C MET A 53 3.97 16.17 6.26
N THR A 54 3.26 17.12 6.86
CA THR A 54 3.28 17.27 8.31
C THR A 54 2.62 16.07 8.98
N ALA A 55 3.05 15.74 10.20
CA ALA A 55 2.45 14.64 10.97
C ALA A 55 0.93 14.78 11.10
N GLN A 56 0.42 16.00 11.29
CA GLN A 56 -1.03 16.25 11.37
C GLN A 56 -1.76 15.89 10.07
N ARG A 57 -1.15 16.17 8.91
CA ARG A 57 -1.78 15.89 7.61
C ARG A 57 -1.63 14.43 7.20
N SER A 58 -0.52 13.77 7.55
CA SER A 58 -0.26 12.34 7.30
C SER A 58 -1.20 11.42 8.09
N LYS A 59 -1.54 11.76 9.35
CA LYS A 59 -2.49 10.98 10.18
C LYS A 59 -3.86 10.75 9.54
N ARG A 60 -4.26 11.59 8.58
CA ARG A 60 -5.54 11.46 7.87
C ARG A 60 -5.59 10.28 6.90
N PHE A 61 -4.44 9.64 6.63
CA PHE A 61 -4.30 8.49 5.73
C PHE A 61 -4.14 7.16 6.46
N LEU A 62 -4.11 7.16 7.80
CA LEU A 62 -4.10 5.95 8.61
C LEU A 62 -5.53 5.66 9.11
N PRO A 63 -5.97 4.38 9.09
CA PRO A 63 -7.24 3.97 9.69
C PRO A 63 -7.28 4.15 11.21
#